data_AF-T0YVA9-F1
#
_entry.id   AF-T0YVA9-F1
#
_cell.length_a   1.000
_cell.length_b   1.000
_cell.length_c   1.000
_cell.angle_alpha   90.00
_cell.angle_beta   90.00
_cell.angle_gamma   90.00
#
_symmetry.space_group_name_H-M   'P 1'
#
loop_
_entity.id
_entity.type
_entity.pdbx_description
1 polymer ?
#
loop_
_entity_poly.entity_id
_entity_poly.type
_entity_poly.pdbx_seq_one_letter_code
_entity_poly.pdbx_strand_id
1 'polypeptide(L)' 'VSGACLAEMGNHVLCLDVDPRKIEILRAGSIPIYEPGLEAMVQRNVAAGRLSFTTDIQEKCGVRLDSVHCRGYPS' A
#
# COMPACT_ATOMS: atom_id res chain seq x y z
N VAL A 1 -2.06 -6.04 -4.74
CA VAL A 1 -3.49 -6.38 -4.49
C VAL A 1 -3.74 -6.73 -3.03
N SER A 2 -3.05 -7.73 -2.45
CA SER A 2 -3.35 -8.23 -1.09
C SER A 2 -3.38 -7.18 0.01
N GLY A 3 -2.46 -6.20 0.00
CA GLY A 3 -2.46 -5.11 0.99
C GLY A 3 -3.71 -4.23 0.95
N ALA A 4 -4.24 -3.96 -0.24
CA ALA A 4 -5.46 -3.17 -0.41
C ALA A 4 -6.71 -3.94 0.03
N CYS A 5 -6.77 -5.27 -0.23
CA CYS A 5 -7.85 -6.12 0.27
C CYS A 5 -7.87 -6.20 1.80
N LEU A 6 -6.69 -6.32 2.44
CA LEU A 6 -6.60 -6.33 3.90
C LEU A 6 -7.05 -5.00 4.51
N ALA A 7 -6.72 -3.87 3.88
CA ALA A 7 -7.21 -2.56 4.31
C ALA A 7 -8.74 -2.40 4.14
N GLU A 8 -9.32 -2.95 3.07
CA GLU A 8 -10.78 -2.96 2.85
C GLU A 8 -11.51 -3.78 3.92
N MET A 9 -10.87 -4.84 4.44
CA MET A 9 -11.38 -5.62 5.57
C MET A 9 -11.29 -4.90 6.92
N GLY A 10 -10.75 -3.68 6.97
CA GLY A 10 -10.67 -2.84 8.16
C GLY A 10 -9.31 -2.85 8.86
N ASN A 11 -8.31 -3.54 8.32
CA ASN A 11 -6.96 -3.55 8.90
C ASN A 11 -6.20 -2.27 8.59
N HIS A 12 -5.30 -1.87 9.49
CA HIS A 12 -4.34 -0.82 9.18
C HIS A 12 -3.10 -1.44 8.56
N VAL A 13 -2.90 -1.16 7.27
CA VAL A 13 -1.89 -1.77 6.42
C VAL A 13 -0.85 -0.73 6.02
N LEU A 14 0.41 -1.06 6.26
CA LEU A 14 1.56 -0.34 5.72
C LEU A 14 2.25 -1.22 4.69
N CYS A 15 2.20 -0.77 3.44
CA CYS A 15 2.89 -1.38 2.32
C CYS A 15 4.30 -0.79 2.21
N LEU A 16 5.30 -1.64 2.43
CA LEU A 16 6.70 -1.31 2.26
C LEU A 16 7.19 -1.82 0.89
N ASP A 17 7.78 -0.95 0.08
CA ASP A 17 8.51 -1.31 -1.15
C ASP A 17 9.88 -0.59 -1.17
N VAL A 18 10.88 -1.22 -1.77
CA VAL A 18 12.24 -0.66 -1.88
C VAL A 18 12.37 0.33 -3.04
N ASP A 19 11.46 0.28 -4.02
CA ASP A 19 11.48 1.18 -5.17
C ASP A 19 10.72 2.48 -4.84
N PRO A 20 11.42 3.62 -4.67
CA PRO A 20 10.78 4.89 -4.33
C PRO A 20 9.81 5.36 -5.42
N ARG A 21 10.05 5.01 -6.69
CA ARG A 21 9.16 5.40 -7.81
C ARG A 21 7.81 4.72 -7.69
N LYS A 22 7.78 3.44 -7.27
CA LYS A 22 6.52 2.73 -7.02
C LYS A 22 5.76 3.38 -5.87
N ILE A 23 6.46 3.78 -4.81
CA ILE A 23 5.84 4.45 -3.66
C ILE A 23 5.28 5.81 -4.05
N GLU A 24 5.95 6.60 -4.87
CA GLU A 24 5.42 7.87 -5.40
C GLU A 24 4.15 7.65 -6.23
N ILE A 25 4.16 6.69 -7.15
CA ILE A 25 2.99 6.34 -7.97
C ILE A 25 1.81 5.91 -7.08
N LEU A 26 2.06 5.04 -6.10
CA LEU A 26 1.04 4.55 -5.17
C LEU A 26 0.50 5.65 -4.24
N ARG A 27 1.37 6.57 -3.78
CA ARG A 27 0.96 7.75 -2.99
C ARG A 27 0.15 8.74 -3.81
N ALA A 28 0.42 8.85 -5.11
CA ALA A 28 -0.40 9.61 -6.05
C ALA A 28 -1.76 8.92 -6.35
N GLY A 29 -2.02 7.75 -5.76
CA GLY A 29 -3.24 6.98 -5.97
C GLY A 29 -3.31 6.26 -7.31
N SER A 30 -2.20 6.22 -8.05
CA SER A 30 -2.06 5.50 -9.31
C SER A 30 -1.51 4.10 -9.03
N ILE A 31 -1.97 3.10 -9.77
CA ILE A 31 -1.53 1.71 -9.60
C ILE A 31 -0.95 1.21 -10.91
N PRO A 32 0.33 0.76 -10.94
CA PRO A 32 1.00 0.35 -12.17
C PRO A 32 0.53 -1.02 -12.72
N ILE A 33 -0.54 -1.58 -12.16
CA ILE A 33 -1.19 -2.81 -12.62
C ILE A 33 -2.66 -2.49 -12.93
N TYR A 34 -3.10 -2.87 -14.13
CA TYR A 34 -4.50 -2.70 -14.52
C TYR A 34 -5.34 -3.85 -13.94
N GLU A 35 -6.03 -3.55 -12.85
CA GLU A 35 -6.99 -4.45 -12.20
C GLU A 35 -8.29 -3.67 -11.94
N PRO A 36 -9.43 -4.06 -12.53
CA PRO A 36 -10.69 -3.33 -12.37
C PRO A 36 -11.08 -3.12 -10.91
N GLY A 37 -11.30 -1.86 -10.51
CA GLY A 37 -11.74 -1.49 -9.16
C GLY A 37 -10.63 -1.40 -8.10
N LEU A 38 -9.40 -1.82 -8.42
CA LEU A 38 -8.28 -1.76 -7.47
C LEU A 38 -7.86 -0.32 -7.15
N GLU A 39 -7.84 0.57 -8.14
CA GLU A 39 -7.50 1.98 -7.96
C GLU A 39 -8.47 2.68 -6.99
N ALA A 40 -9.77 2.52 -7.23
CA ALA A 40 -10.79 3.07 -6.34
C ALA A 40 -10.71 2.48 -4.92
N MET A 41 -10.41 1.18 -4.79
CA MET A 41 -10.22 0.53 -3.48
C MET A 41 -9.01 1.10 -2.73
N VAL A 42 -7.89 1.31 -3.42
CA VAL A 42 -6.69 1.92 -2.81
C VAL A 42 -6.99 3.36 -2.41
N GLN A 43 -7.57 4.18 -3.29
CA GLN A 43 -7.89 5.57 -2.99
C GLN A 43 -8.80 5.69 -1.76
N ARG A 44 -9.84 4.85 -1.64
CA ARG A 44 -10.71 4.83 -0.46
C ARG A 44 -9.97 4.48 0.83
N ASN A 45 -9.08 3.49 0.81
CA ASN A 45 -8.36 3.07 2.02
C ASN A 45 -7.22 4.00 2.41
N VAL A 46 -6.58 4.65 1.43
CA VAL A 46 -5.62 5.74 1.65
C VAL A 46 -6.35 6.93 2.28
N ALA A 47 -7.48 7.36 1.71
CA ALA A 47 -8.29 8.45 2.26
C ALA A 47 -8.82 8.14 3.67
N ALA A 48 -9.12 6.87 3.96
CA ALA A 48 -9.56 6.42 5.27
C ALA A 48 -8.41 6.21 6.28
N GLY A 49 -7.15 6.42 5.91
CA GLY A 49 -5.99 6.21 6.78
C GLY A 49 -5.74 4.74 7.15
N ARG A 50 -6.35 3.80 6.43
CA ARG A 50 -6.17 2.35 6.62
C ARG A 50 -5.07 1.77 5.76
N LEU A 51 -4.69 2.44 4.67
CA LEU A 51 -3.62 2.02 3.78
C LEU A 51 -2.57 3.12 3.66
N SER A 52 -1.30 2.78 3.88
CA SER A 52 -0.16 3.68 3.77
C SER A 52 1.00 3.01 3.04
N PHE A 53 1.89 3.82 2.48
CA PHE A 53 3.02 3.36 1.67
C PHE A 53 4.32 4.01 2.16
N THR A 54 5.37 3.20 2.37
CA THR A 54 6.70 3.69 2.75
C THR A 54 7.82 2.93 2.04
N THR A 55 9.00 3.55 1.97
CA THR A 55 10.27 2.91 1.62
C THR A 55 11.13 2.59 2.85
N ASP A 56 10.77 3.12 4.01
CA ASP A 56 11.57 3.02 5.22
C ASP A 56 11.12 1.84 6.10
N ILE A 57 12.04 0.90 6.30
CA ILE A 57 11.84 -0.24 7.20
C ILE A 57 11.75 0.21 8.65
N GLN A 58 12.39 1.30 9.05
CA GLN A 58 12.39 1.80 10.42
C GLN A 58 11.05 2.44 10.80
N GLU A 59 10.36 3.08 9.86
CA GLU A 59 9.03 3.68 10.05
C GLU A 59 7.98 2.63 10.51
N LYS A 60 8.17 1.36 10.15
CA LYS A 60 7.32 0.23 10.56
C LYS A 60 7.32 -0.06 12.06
N CYS A 61 8.37 0.33 12.80
CA CYS A 61 8.58 -0.14 14.17
C CYS A 61 7.71 0.59 15.22
N GLY A 62 7.08 1.72 14.87
CA GLY A 62 6.34 2.57 15.81
C GLY A 62 4.81 2.37 15.86
N VAL A 63 4.24 1.53 15.00
CA VAL A 63 2.78 1.51 14.80
C VAL A 63 2.25 0.07 14.77
N ARG A 64 1.14 -0.19 15.48
CA ARG A 64 0.46 -1.50 15.51
C ARG A 64 -0.27 -1.72 14.18
N LEU A 65 0.46 -2.18 13.17
CA LEU A 65 0.00 -2.35 11.80
C LEU A 65 0.08 -3.82 11.38
N ASP A 66 -0.94 -4.28 10.66
CA ASP A 66 -0.89 -5.54 9.95
C ASP A 66 0.03 -5.35 8.74
N SER A 67 1.31 -5.64 8.94
CA SER A 67 2.35 -5.34 7.97
C SER A 67 2.32 -6.30 6.80
N VAL A 68 1.95 -5.78 5.63
CA VAL A 68 1.98 -6.53 4.37
C VAL A 68 3.24 -6.13 3.61
N HIS A 69 4.20 -7.06 3.51
CA HIS A 69 5.37 -6.86 2.68
C HIS A 69 5.05 -7.26 1.24
N CYS A 70 4.74 -6.29 0.40
CA CYS A 70 4.59 -6.51 -1.03
C CYS A 70 5.95 -6.39 -1.71
N ARG A 71 6.64 -7.50 -1.98
CA ARG A 71 7.77 -7.48 -2.92
C ARG A 71 7.20 -7.37 -4.33
N GLY A 72 7.36 -6.21 -4.96
CA GLY A 72 7.13 -6.10 -6.40
C GLY A 72 8.17 -6.91 -7.16
N TYR A 73 7.74 -7.90 -7.95
CA TYR A 73 8.63 -8.56 -8.92
C TYR A 73 9.15 -7.53 -9.92
N PRO A 74 10.45 -7.55 -10.26
CA PRO A 74 10.95 -6.78 -11.40
C PRO A 74 10.45 -7.46 -12.67
N SER A 75 9.55 -6.79 -13.40
CA SER A 75 9.39 -7.00 -14.83
C SER A 75 10.43 -6.18 -15.57
#